data_AF-A0A2G9T4C1-F1
#
_entry.id   AF-A0A2G9T4C1-F1
#
_cell.length_a   1.000
_cell.length_b   1.000
_cell.length_c   1.000
_cell.angle_alpha   90.00
_cell.angle_beta   90.00
_cell.angle_gamma   90.00
#
_symmetry.space_group_name_H-M   'P 1'
#
loop_
_entity.id
_entity.type
_entity.pdbx_description
1 polymer ?
#
loop_
_entity_poly.entity_id
_entity_poly.type
_entity_poly.pdbx_seq_one_letter_code
_entity_poly.pdbx_strand_id
1 'polypeptide(L)' 'MNTMMWENPLTFQHRNTLKDLLRYKEIPPMEKELMCGDTGMGAMATTQMIATVVATIVRNRFAVYTPCDSDPVE' A
#
# COMPACT_ATOMS: atom_id res chain seq x y z
N MET A 1 5.66 12.37 -2.24
CA MET A 1 6.93 12.91 -2.78
C MET A 1 6.65 13.56 -4.12
N ASN A 2 7.49 14.47 -4.61
CA ASN A 2 7.27 15.02 -5.95
C ASN A 2 7.57 13.97 -7.04
N THR A 3 7.19 14.27 -8.29
CA THR A 3 7.31 13.33 -9.41
C THR A 3 8.75 12.98 -9.75
N MET A 4 9.64 13.97 -9.76
CA MET A 4 11.07 13.75 -10.01
C MET A 4 11.71 12.82 -8.96
N MET A 5 11.29 12.92 -7.70
CA MET A 5 11.72 12.00 -6.64
C MET A 5 11.13 10.60 -6.83
N TRP A 6 9.87 10.50 -7.26
CA TRP A 6 9.19 9.22 -7.49
C TRP A 6 9.82 8.43 -8.65
N GLU A 7 10.18 9.13 -9.72
CA GLU A 7 10.80 8.59 -10.93
C GLU A 7 12.31 8.36 -10.79
N ASN A 8 12.91 8.83 -9.70
CA ASN A 8 14.34 8.66 -9.47
C ASN A 8 14.71 7.16 -9.40
N PRO A 9 15.77 6.71 -10.11
CA PRO A 9 16.22 5.31 -10.09
C PRO A 9 16.50 4.75 -8.69
N LEU A 10 16.99 5.57 -7.76
CA LEU A 10 17.26 5.14 -6.38
C LEU A 10 15.95 4.88 -5.62
N THR A 11 14.94 5.74 -5.80
CA THR A 11 13.61 5.54 -5.21
C THR A 11 12.99 4.25 -5.74
N PHE A 12 13.12 3.98 -7.05
CA PHE A 12 12.67 2.74 -7.65
C PHE A 12 13.38 1.52 -7.05
N GLN A 13 14.70 1.57 -6.89
CA GLN A 13 15.47 0.50 -6.25
C GLN A 13 15.02 0.24 -4.81
N HIS A 14 14.87 1.28 -3.99
CA HIS A 14 14.40 1.15 -2.60
C HIS A 14 13.01 0.51 -2.54
N ARG A 15 12.09 0.92 -3.40
CA ARG A 15 10.73 0.36 -3.45
C ARG A 15 10.75 -1.11 -3.86
N ASN A 16 11.56 -1.48 -4.83
CA ASN A 16 11.70 -2.88 -5.22
C ASN A 16 12.32 -3.71 -4.10
N THR A 17 13.32 -3.21 -3.36
CA THR A 17 13.84 -3.90 -2.17
C THR A 17 12.73 -4.17 -1.15
N LEU A 18 11.88 -3.17 -0.85
CA LEU A 18 10.76 -3.36 0.07
C LEU A 18 9.75 -4.41 -0.42
N LYS A 19 9.43 -4.43 -1.72
CA LYS A 19 8.43 -5.33 -2.31
C LYS A 19 8.95 -6.75 -2.54
N ASP A 20 10.15 -6.86 -3.10
CA ASP A 20 10.69 -8.12 -3.59
C ASP A 20 11.43 -8.88 -2.50
N LEU A 21 12.26 -8.19 -1.72
CA LEU A 21 13.04 -8.81 -0.65
C LEU A 21 12.22 -8.95 0.62
N LEU A 22 11.59 -7.85 1.07
CA LEU A 22 10.91 -7.80 2.36
C LEU A 22 9.40 -8.08 2.29
N ARG A 23 8.85 -8.25 1.07
CA ARG A 23 7.44 -8.60 0.84
C ARG A 23 6.43 -7.59 1.42
N TYR A 24 6.80 -6.31 1.51
CA TYR A 24 5.86 -5.26 1.86
C TYR A 24 4.82 -5.06 0.76
N LYS A 25 3.58 -4.78 1.18
CA LYS A 25 2.50 -4.38 0.28
C LYS A 25 2.53 -2.87 0.08
N GLU A 26 2.91 -2.45 -1.12
CA GLU A 26 2.91 -1.04 -1.52
C GLU A 26 1.49 -0.59 -1.87
N ILE A 27 1.04 0.51 -1.26
CA ILE A 27 -0.12 1.27 -1.73
C ILE A 27 0.41 2.30 -2.73
N PRO A 28 0.01 2.26 -4.01
CA PRO A 28 0.58 3.14 -5.02
C PRO A 28 0.24 4.61 -4.74
N PRO A 29 1.14 5.55 -5.08
CA PRO A 29 0.82 6.96 -5.03
C PRO A 29 -0.17 7.32 -6.14
N MET A 30 -0.77 8.49 -6.02
CA MET A 30 -1.67 9.04 -7.02
C MET A 30 -1.03 10.23 -7.74
N GLU A 31 -1.57 10.51 -8.92
CA GLU A 31 -1.32 11.76 -9.63
C GLU A 31 -2.21 12.86 -9.06
N LYS A 32 -1.61 13.96 -8.64
CA LYS A 32 -2.31 15.18 -8.20
C LYS A 32 -1.47 16.40 -8.54
N GLU A 33 -2.12 17.56 -8.55
CA GLU A 33 -1.42 18.84 -8.50
C GLU A 33 -0.62 18.93 -7.19
N LEU A 34 0.69 19.01 -7.34
CA LEU A 34 1.65 19.09 -6.25
C LEU A 34 1.77 20.55 -5.80
N MET A 35 2.35 20.77 -4.62
CA MET A 35 2.52 22.10 -4.04
C MET A 35 3.36 23.06 -4.92
N CYS A 36 4.10 22.54 -5.91
CA CYS A 36 4.84 23.33 -6.90
C CYS A 36 3.99 23.80 -8.10
N GLY A 37 2.72 23.39 -8.20
CA GLY A 37 1.85 23.66 -9.34
C GLY A 37 1.94 22.61 -10.47
N ASP A 38 2.86 21.66 -10.38
CA ASP A 38 2.98 20.57 -11.35
C ASP A 38 1.98 19.45 -11.02
N THR A 39 1.26 18.97 -12.03
CA THR A 39 0.50 17.72 -11.91
C THR A 39 1.43 16.56 -12.22
N GLY A 40 1.52 15.61 -11.29
CA GLY A 40 2.31 14.41 -11.53
C GLY A 40 2.20 13.37 -10.44
N MET A 41 2.81 12.21 -10.71
CA MET A 41 2.82 11.06 -9.82
C MET A 41 3.63 11.35 -8.56
N GLY A 42 3.22 10.76 -7.43
CA GLY A 42 3.98 10.82 -6.16
C GLY A 42 3.18 11.41 -4.99
N ALA A 43 1.97 11.91 -5.22
CA ALA A 43 1.07 12.28 -4.15
C ALA A 43 0.64 11.05 -3.35
N MET A 44 0.52 11.19 -2.03
CA MET A 44 0.03 10.11 -1.18
C MET A 44 -1.41 9.75 -1.58
N ALA A 45 -1.74 8.45 -1.55
CA ALA A 45 -3.12 8.00 -1.63
C ALA A 45 -3.98 8.70 -0.56
N THR A 46 -5.27 8.87 -0.82
CA THR A 46 -6.15 9.52 0.15
C THR A 46 -6.19 8.71 1.45
N THR A 47 -6.39 9.40 2.57
CA THR A 47 -6.51 8.74 3.88
C THR A 47 -7.65 7.72 3.88
N GLN A 48 -8.76 7.99 3.18
CA GLN A 48 -9.85 7.03 3.04
C GLN A 48 -9.41 5.77 2.29
N MET A 49 -8.65 5.91 1.21
CA MET A 49 -8.15 4.77 0.44
C MET A 49 -7.18 3.92 1.27
N ILE A 50 -6.23 4.57 1.97
CA ILE A 50 -5.28 3.89 2.85
C ILE A 50 -6.03 3.11 3.94
N ALA A 51 -6.97 3.76 4.64
CA ALA A 51 -7.76 3.13 5.68
C ALA A 51 -8.57 1.93 5.14
N THR A 52 -9.14 2.05 3.95
CA THR A 52 -9.92 0.99 3.30
C THR A 52 -9.05 -0.22 2.95
N VAL A 53 -7.87 0.01 2.38
CA VAL A 53 -6.93 -1.06 2.04
C VAL A 53 -6.46 -1.79 3.29
N VAL A 54 -6.08 -1.06 4.34
CA VAL A 54 -5.64 -1.65 5.60
C VAL A 54 -6.77 -2.43 6.26
N ALA A 55 -7.97 -1.85 6.36
CA ALA A 55 -9.13 -2.53 6.95
C ALA A 55 -9.47 -3.82 6.20
N THR A 56 -9.38 -3.82 4.88
CA THR A 56 -9.60 -5.03 4.05
C THR A 56 -8.54 -6.09 4.32
N ILE A 57 -7.26 -5.72 4.37
CA ILE A 57 -6.16 -6.67 4.66
C ILE A 57 -6.33 -7.29 6.05
N VAL A 58 -6.70 -6.47 7.04
CA VAL A 58 -6.91 -6.90 8.42
C VAL A 58 -8.12 -7.84 8.52
N ARG A 59 -9.27 -7.50 7.91
CA ARG A 59 -10.43 -8.40 7.86
C ARG A 59 -10.14 -9.73 7.18
N ASN A 60 -9.43 -9.71 6.06
CA ASN A 60 -9.05 -10.94 5.36
C ASN A 60 -8.11 -11.82 6.20
N ARG A 61 -7.21 -11.23 6.99
CA ARG A 61 -6.38 -11.99 7.96
C ARG A 61 -7.25 -12.64 9.04
N PHE A 62 -8.21 -11.91 9.60
CA PHE A 62 -9.06 -12.44 10.66
C PHE A 62 -10.10 -13.45 10.17
N ALA A 63 -10.57 -13.36 8.93
CA ALA A 63 -11.48 -14.33 8.34
C ALA A 63 -10.89 -15.77 8.26
N VAL A 64 -9.55 -15.90 8.26
CA VAL A 64 -8.86 -17.19 8.30
C VAL A 64 -8.64 -17.70 9.74
N TYR A 65 -8.75 -16.81 10.74
CA TYR A 65 -8.48 -17.11 12.15
C TYR A 65 -9.74 -17.22 13.02
N THR A 66 -10.94 -17.12 12.44
CA THR A 66 -12.15 -17.53 13.16
C THR A 66 -12.23 -19.05 13.09
N PRO A 67 -11.87 -19.82 14.13
CA PRO A 67 -12.39 -21.17 14.22
C PRO A 67 -13.92 -21.03 14.17
N CYS A 68 -14.55 -21.66 13.19
CA CYS A 68 -15.98 -21.82 13.26
C CYS A 68 -16.21 -22.70 14.49
N ASP A 69 -17.07 -22.29 15.42
CA ASP A 69 -17.49 -23.10 16.59
C ASP A 69 -18.21 -24.42 16.20
N SER A 70 -18.08 -24.85 14.94
CA SER A 70 -18.63 -26.06 14.34
C SER A 70 -17.59 -26.95 13.67
N ASP A 71 -16.28 -26.73 13.86
CA ASP A 71 -15.29 -27.70 13.42
C ASP A 71 -15.32 -28.91 14.39
N PRO A 72 -15.72 -30.11 13.94
CA PRO A 72 -15.68 -31.28 14.80
C PRO A 72 -14.21 -31.54 15.17
N VAL A 73 -13.96 -31.66 16.48
CA VAL A 73 -12.69 -32.14 17.00
C VAL A 73 -12.50 -33.58 16.49
N GLU A 74 -11.54 -33.77 15.59
CA GLU A 74 -11.02 -35.10 15.27
C GLU A 74 -9.89 -35.46 16.24
#